data_AF-A0A917MWL3-F1
#
_entry.id   AF-A0A917MWL3-F1
#
_cell.length_a   1.000
_cell.length_b   1.000
_cell.length_c   1.000
_cell.angle_alpha   90.00
_cell.angle_beta   90.00
_cell.angle_gamma   90.00
#
_symmetry.space_group_name_H-M   'P 1'
#
loop_
_entity.id
_entity.type
_entity.pdbx_description
1 polymer ?
#
loop_
_entity_poly.entity_id
_entity_poly.type
_entity_poly.pdbx_seq_one_letter_code
_entity_poly.pdbx_strand_id
1 'polypeptide(L)'
;MLKTITVRIHSGKGTPVKQYYTGGIDELYYMNLGKVNCNGIKIINVYLSDSDSYRKVLPAILEQDCKFDLLLYDQLKDNPFQWKKEVLMAIHSTLLKLCDEFNWDAKPFEAAYEKCMEQQLELKWFFKNRLFLSPDKQHYIGFYHWVDVGAYKVYEVLYDKKKSEIARRLCFQDEVSVFKVSKVLWEEDSCFFTYQFNGPEKLFKTYVADIIENKPLELNKPTSAFF
;
A
#
# COMPACT_ATOMS: atom_id res chain seq x y z
N MET A 1 -17.20 9.62 8.32
CA MET A 1 -15.82 9.70 7.80
C MET A 1 -15.54 8.48 6.96
N LEU A 2 -15.04 8.72 5.75
CA LEU A 2 -14.53 7.69 4.86
C LEU A 2 -13.38 6.94 5.56
N LYS A 3 -13.33 5.62 5.39
CA LYS A 3 -12.34 4.74 6.04
C LYS A 3 -11.47 3.99 5.06
N THR A 4 -11.93 3.79 3.83
CA THR A 4 -11.17 3.09 2.81
C THR A 4 -11.74 3.37 1.42
N ILE A 5 -10.87 3.34 0.44
CA ILE A 5 -11.18 3.19 -0.97
C ILE A 5 -10.49 1.90 -1.40
N THR A 6 -11.22 1.00 -2.04
CA THR A 6 -10.67 -0.25 -2.57
C THR A 6 -10.96 -0.31 -4.05
N VAL A 7 -9.92 -0.55 -4.84
CA VAL A 7 -10.05 -0.62 -6.29
C VAL A 7 -9.76 -2.03 -6.76
N ARG A 8 -10.62 -2.56 -7.62
CA ARG A 8 -10.45 -3.87 -8.24
C ARG A 8 -10.60 -3.72 -9.73
N ILE A 9 -9.72 -4.37 -10.47
CA ILE A 9 -9.78 -4.39 -11.93
C ILE A 9 -10.23 -5.79 -12.32
N HIS A 10 -11.26 -5.90 -13.15
CA HIS A 10 -11.75 -7.19 -13.63
C HIS A 10 -12.12 -7.12 -15.10
N SER A 11 -11.81 -8.20 -15.82
CA SER A 11 -12.37 -8.42 -17.15
C SER A 11 -13.87 -8.73 -17.02
N GLY A 12 -14.64 -8.37 -18.05
CA GLY A 12 -16.07 -8.68 -18.11
C GLY A 12 -16.35 -10.19 -18.03
N LYS A 13 -17.63 -10.56 -17.85
CA LYS A 13 -18.04 -11.97 -17.81
C LYS A 13 -17.59 -12.71 -19.08
N GLY A 14 -16.80 -13.77 -18.94
CA GLY A 14 -16.43 -14.69 -20.02
C GLY A 14 -14.97 -14.60 -20.50
N THR A 15 -14.18 -13.66 -19.99
CA THR A 15 -12.74 -13.58 -20.28
C THR A 15 -11.95 -14.38 -19.23
N PRO A 16 -10.82 -15.05 -19.57
CA PRO A 16 -9.96 -15.68 -18.58
C PRO A 16 -9.59 -14.70 -17.45
N VAL A 17 -9.57 -15.20 -16.21
CA VAL A 17 -9.24 -14.43 -15.01
C VAL A 17 -7.78 -14.01 -15.08
N LYS A 18 -7.52 -12.84 -15.65
CA LYS A 18 -6.21 -12.18 -15.60
C LYS A 18 -6.13 -11.41 -14.29
N GLN A 19 -5.04 -11.60 -13.54
CA GLN A 19 -4.80 -10.80 -12.34
C GLN A 19 -4.32 -9.42 -12.76
N TYR A 20 -5.16 -8.43 -12.51
CA TYR A 20 -4.86 -7.03 -12.74
C TYR A 20 -4.46 -6.38 -11.41
N TYR A 21 -3.53 -5.43 -11.46
CA TYR A 21 -2.97 -4.76 -10.30
C TYR A 21 -3.37 -3.30 -10.33
N THR A 22 -3.54 -2.68 -9.16
CA THR A 22 -3.73 -1.22 -9.05
C THR A 22 -2.39 -0.52 -8.82
N GLY A 23 -1.32 -1.27 -8.54
CA GLY A 23 0.00 -0.72 -8.22
C GLY A 23 0.01 0.10 -6.93
N GLY A 24 -0.97 -0.13 -6.04
CA GLY A 24 -1.15 0.63 -4.80
C GLY A 24 -1.72 2.04 -5.00
N ILE A 25 -2.21 2.38 -6.19
CA ILE A 25 -2.71 3.74 -6.48
C ILE A 25 -3.94 4.09 -5.65
N ASP A 26 -4.78 3.13 -5.32
CA ASP A 26 -5.93 3.31 -4.43
C ASP A 26 -5.51 3.65 -3.00
N GLU A 27 -4.51 2.96 -2.47
CA GLU A 27 -3.93 3.27 -1.15
C GLU A 27 -3.20 4.62 -1.17
N LEU A 28 -2.44 4.94 -2.24
CA LEU A 28 -1.78 6.24 -2.42
C LEU A 28 -2.79 7.39 -2.41
N TYR A 29 -3.87 7.25 -3.19
CA TYR A 29 -4.94 8.24 -3.25
C TYR A 29 -5.59 8.42 -1.88
N TYR A 30 -5.95 7.31 -1.22
CA TYR A 30 -6.57 7.34 0.09
C TYR A 30 -5.68 8.00 1.16
N MET A 31 -4.37 7.72 1.15
CA MET A 31 -3.40 8.35 2.06
C MET A 31 -3.34 9.87 1.87
N ASN A 32 -3.45 10.36 0.63
CA ASN A 32 -3.44 11.79 0.31
C ASN A 32 -4.79 12.48 0.54
N LEU A 33 -5.89 11.74 0.52
CA LEU A 33 -7.26 12.24 0.69
C LEU A 33 -7.53 12.76 2.11
N GLY A 34 -6.88 12.17 3.11
CA GLY A 34 -7.07 12.55 4.51
C GLY A 34 -8.50 12.29 5.01
N LYS A 35 -9.00 13.18 5.88
CA LYS A 35 -10.28 13.02 6.57
C LYS A 35 -11.42 13.64 5.76
N VAL A 36 -12.24 12.80 5.11
CA VAL A 36 -13.39 13.26 4.31
C VAL A 36 -14.71 12.73 4.87
N ASN A 37 -15.76 13.56 4.81
CA ASN A 37 -17.12 13.19 5.16
C ASN A 37 -17.94 12.88 3.89
N CYS A 38 -18.32 11.61 3.73
CA CYS A 38 -19.10 11.13 2.59
C CYS A 38 -20.54 10.78 3.00
N ASN A 39 -21.18 11.63 3.82
CA ASN A 39 -22.59 11.52 4.21
C ASN A 39 -23.00 10.11 4.70
N GLY A 40 -22.18 9.51 5.56
CA GLY A 40 -22.42 8.18 6.13
C GLY A 40 -21.79 7.02 5.36
N ILE A 41 -21.35 7.23 4.11
CA ILE A 41 -20.49 6.28 3.39
C ILE A 41 -19.12 6.22 4.06
N LYS A 42 -18.65 5.00 4.30
CA LYS A 42 -17.38 4.68 4.96
C LYS A 42 -16.45 3.86 4.07
N ILE A 43 -16.99 3.13 3.10
CA ILE A 43 -16.25 2.25 2.19
C ILE A 43 -16.71 2.56 0.77
N ILE A 44 -15.75 2.79 -0.13
CA ILE A 44 -16.01 2.91 -1.57
C ILE A 44 -15.23 1.81 -2.27
N ASN A 45 -15.93 0.94 -2.98
CA ASN A 45 -15.34 -0.08 -3.85
C ASN A 45 -15.52 0.38 -5.30
N VAL A 46 -14.41 0.64 -5.99
CA VAL A 46 -14.41 0.98 -7.41
C VAL A 46 -13.97 -0.24 -8.21
N TYR A 47 -14.75 -0.56 -9.23
CA TYR A 47 -14.55 -1.71 -10.10
C TYR A 47 -14.21 -1.20 -11.50
N LEU A 48 -12.96 -1.36 -11.93
CA LEU A 48 -12.51 -0.96 -13.26
C LEU A 48 -12.77 -2.10 -14.25
N SER A 49 -13.61 -1.86 -15.25
CA SER A 49 -13.96 -2.89 -16.25
C SER A 49 -14.32 -2.29 -17.61
N ASP A 50 -14.32 -3.13 -18.64
CA ASP A 50 -14.76 -2.74 -19.99
C ASP A 50 -16.29 -2.52 -20.09
N SER A 51 -17.06 -2.86 -19.05
CA SER A 51 -18.51 -2.74 -19.04
C SER A 51 -19.01 -1.66 -18.08
N ASP A 52 -19.91 -0.80 -18.57
CA ASP A 52 -20.67 0.14 -17.74
C ASP A 52 -21.97 -0.53 -17.34
N SER A 53 -22.23 -0.80 -16.05
CA SER A 53 -23.62 -0.88 -15.57
C SER A 53 -23.83 -1.13 -14.08
N TYR A 54 -22.84 -1.53 -13.29
CA TYR A 54 -23.12 -1.89 -11.90
C TYR A 54 -22.87 -0.76 -10.90
N ARG A 55 -23.91 -0.45 -10.13
CA ARG A 55 -23.82 0.36 -8.90
C ARG A 55 -24.62 -0.34 -7.82
N LYS A 56 -24.07 -0.38 -6.61
CA LYS A 56 -24.78 -0.84 -5.42
C LYS A 56 -24.47 0.04 -4.23
N VAL A 57 -25.51 0.52 -3.57
CA VAL A 57 -25.40 1.30 -2.34
C VAL A 57 -25.96 0.47 -1.20
N LEU A 58 -25.12 0.15 -0.22
CA LEU A 58 -25.46 -0.53 1.02
C LEU A 58 -25.23 0.43 2.20
N PRO A 59 -25.73 0.12 3.40
CA PRO A 59 -25.42 0.91 4.58
C PRO A 59 -23.91 1.11 4.76
N ALA A 60 -23.45 2.36 4.63
CA ALA A 60 -22.06 2.79 4.71
C ALA A 60 -21.10 2.26 3.62
N ILE A 61 -21.57 1.55 2.60
CA ILE A 61 -20.73 0.96 1.53
C ILE A 61 -21.31 1.37 0.17
N LEU A 62 -20.44 1.85 -0.72
CA LEU A 62 -20.78 2.16 -2.10
C LEU A 62 -19.90 1.34 -3.05
N GLU A 63 -20.52 0.62 -3.97
CA GLU A 63 -19.88 -0.12 -5.05
C GLU A 63 -20.20 0.57 -6.38
N GLN A 64 -19.18 0.86 -7.18
CA GLN A 64 -19.29 1.57 -8.44
C GLN A 64 -18.39 0.97 -9.51
N ASP A 65 -18.99 0.56 -10.63
CA ASP A 65 -18.25 0.25 -11.85
C ASP A 65 -17.79 1.53 -12.54
N CYS A 66 -16.58 1.50 -13.09
CA CYS A 66 -16.01 2.54 -13.92
C CYS A 66 -15.55 1.91 -15.22
N LYS A 67 -15.98 2.50 -16.34
CA LYS A 67 -15.41 2.18 -17.65
C LYS A 67 -13.92 2.38 -17.62
N PHE A 68 -13.19 1.34 -17.97
CA PHE A 68 -11.74 1.36 -18.00
C PHE A 68 -11.26 0.57 -19.21
N ASP A 69 -10.34 1.15 -19.99
CA ASP A 69 -9.81 0.52 -21.19
C ASP A 69 -8.74 -0.51 -20.81
N LEU A 70 -9.15 -1.78 -20.69
CA LEU A 70 -8.24 -2.86 -20.32
C LEU A 70 -7.19 -3.14 -21.42
N LEU A 71 -7.50 -2.82 -22.67
CA LEU A 71 -6.56 -2.98 -23.78
C LEU A 71 -5.42 -1.97 -23.66
N LEU A 72 -5.75 -0.69 -23.42
CA LEU A 72 -4.76 0.35 -23.18
C LEU A 72 -3.92 0.03 -21.93
N TYR A 73 -4.57 -0.38 -20.84
CA TYR A 73 -3.86 -0.80 -19.62
C TYR A 73 -2.81 -1.89 -19.92
N ASP A 74 -3.16 -2.89 -20.72
CA ASP A 74 -2.24 -3.97 -21.08
C ASP A 74 -1.08 -3.49 -21.96
N GLN A 75 -1.32 -2.52 -22.85
CA GLN A 75 -0.30 -1.90 -23.69
C GLN A 75 0.68 -1.05 -22.89
N LEU A 76 0.25 -0.48 -21.76
CA LEU A 76 1.05 0.41 -20.92
C LEU A 76 1.93 -0.32 -19.88
N LYS A 77 1.89 -1.66 -19.81
CA LYS A 77 2.63 -2.44 -18.80
C LYS A 77 4.14 -2.12 -18.74
N ASP A 78 4.74 -1.77 -19.87
CA ASP A 78 6.17 -1.45 -19.99
C ASP A 78 6.46 0.05 -19.73
N ASN A 79 5.43 0.84 -19.41
CA ASN A 79 5.51 2.22 -18.95
C ASN A 79 4.77 2.38 -17.60
N PRO A 80 5.43 2.02 -16.47
CA PRO A 80 4.79 1.97 -15.15
C PRO A 80 4.13 3.29 -14.73
N PHE A 81 4.74 4.43 -15.08
CA PHE A 81 4.20 5.74 -14.74
C PHE A 81 2.88 6.00 -15.48
N GLN A 82 2.86 5.83 -16.81
CA GLN A 82 1.64 6.07 -17.59
C GLN A 82 0.54 5.08 -17.20
N TRP A 83 0.90 3.81 -16.97
CA TRP A 83 -0.01 2.79 -16.46
C TRP A 83 -0.67 3.22 -15.14
N LYS A 84 0.12 3.70 -14.17
CA LYS A 84 -0.38 4.13 -12.86
C LYS A 84 -1.27 5.36 -12.99
N LYS A 85 -0.92 6.25 -13.92
CA LYS A 85 -1.67 7.46 -14.22
C LYS A 85 -3.06 7.15 -14.75
N GLU A 86 -3.22 6.18 -15.66
CA GLU A 86 -4.54 5.77 -16.16
C GLU A 86 -5.43 5.22 -15.03
N VAL A 87 -4.86 4.38 -14.16
CA VAL A 87 -5.58 3.85 -12.98
C VAL A 87 -5.99 5.00 -12.06
N LEU A 88 -5.09 5.94 -11.76
CA LEU A 88 -5.37 7.12 -10.95
C LEU A 88 -6.50 7.97 -11.54
N MET A 89 -6.47 8.22 -12.86
CA MET A 89 -7.48 9.00 -13.56
C MET A 89 -8.86 8.33 -13.52
N ALA A 90 -8.92 7.01 -13.67
CA ALA A 90 -10.17 6.25 -13.56
C ALA A 90 -10.78 6.34 -12.15
N ILE A 91 -9.94 6.18 -11.11
CA ILE A 91 -10.37 6.35 -9.71
C ILE A 91 -10.88 7.77 -9.48
N HIS A 92 -10.07 8.77 -9.84
CA HIS A 92 -10.37 10.17 -9.57
C HIS A 92 -11.66 10.64 -10.25
N SER A 93 -11.80 10.37 -11.55
CA SER A 93 -13.02 10.72 -12.30
C SER A 93 -14.27 10.06 -11.73
N THR A 94 -14.17 8.80 -11.30
CA THR A 94 -15.27 8.11 -10.61
C THR A 94 -15.64 8.80 -9.30
N LEU A 95 -14.65 9.18 -8.49
CA LEU A 95 -14.89 9.83 -7.21
C LEU A 95 -15.48 11.23 -7.37
N LEU A 96 -15.05 12.02 -8.36
CA LEU A 96 -15.65 13.32 -8.66
C LEU A 96 -17.12 13.20 -9.07
N LYS A 97 -17.44 12.21 -9.92
CA LYS A 97 -18.84 11.91 -10.26
C LYS A 97 -19.68 11.59 -9.02
N LEU A 98 -19.13 10.83 -8.08
CA LEU A 98 -19.81 10.53 -6.81
C LEU A 98 -19.94 11.79 -5.92
N CYS A 99 -18.97 12.71 -5.96
CA CYS A 99 -19.09 13.97 -5.24
C CYS A 99 -20.27 14.78 -5.75
N ASP A 100 -20.44 14.90 -7.06
CA ASP A 100 -21.57 15.60 -7.67
C ASP A 100 -22.90 14.93 -7.32
N GLU A 101 -22.98 13.61 -7.45
CA GLU A 101 -24.22 12.85 -7.22
C GLU A 101 -24.66 12.83 -5.75
N PHE A 102 -23.72 12.73 -4.81
CA PHE A 102 -24.01 12.63 -3.38
C PHE A 102 -23.79 13.95 -2.62
N ASN A 103 -23.52 15.03 -3.36
CA ASN A 103 -23.23 16.36 -2.85
C ASN A 103 -22.12 16.35 -1.78
N TRP A 104 -21.01 15.67 -2.08
CA TRP A 104 -19.79 15.72 -1.27
C TRP A 104 -18.91 16.89 -1.71
N ASP A 105 -18.10 17.40 -0.79
CA ASP A 105 -17.05 18.35 -1.14
C ASP A 105 -15.99 17.67 -2.03
N ALA A 106 -15.82 18.17 -3.24
CA ALA A 106 -14.88 17.63 -4.23
C ALA A 106 -13.43 18.07 -3.95
N LYS A 107 -13.21 19.19 -3.24
CA LYS A 107 -11.86 19.76 -3.04
C LYS A 107 -10.85 18.80 -2.42
N PRO A 108 -11.20 17.97 -1.41
CA PRO A 108 -10.27 16.98 -0.87
C PRO A 108 -9.84 15.94 -1.90
N PHE A 109 -10.74 15.58 -2.83
CA PHE A 109 -10.46 14.60 -3.88
C PHE A 109 -9.56 15.19 -4.97
N GLU A 110 -9.80 16.44 -5.38
CA GLU A 110 -8.93 17.19 -6.28
C GLU A 110 -7.51 17.32 -5.71
N ALA A 111 -7.39 17.76 -4.45
CA ALA A 111 -6.10 17.89 -3.77
C ALA A 111 -5.38 16.55 -3.60
N ALA A 112 -6.12 15.45 -3.41
CA ALA A 112 -5.54 14.11 -3.32
C ALA A 112 -4.92 13.68 -4.65
N TYR A 113 -5.62 13.92 -5.76
CA TYR A 113 -5.13 13.63 -7.11
C TYR A 113 -3.84 14.40 -7.42
N GLU A 114 -3.82 15.71 -7.14
CA GLU A 114 -2.65 16.56 -7.36
C GLU A 114 -1.44 16.06 -6.57
N LYS A 115 -1.61 15.73 -5.29
CA LYS A 115 -0.55 15.17 -4.47
C LYS A 115 -0.01 13.83 -4.98
N CYS A 116 -0.87 12.95 -5.50
CA CYS A 116 -0.42 11.71 -6.12
C CYS A 116 0.49 11.99 -7.33
N MET A 117 0.16 13.00 -8.13
CA MET A 117 0.97 13.41 -9.28
C MET A 117 2.30 14.06 -8.86
N GLU A 118 2.29 14.92 -7.83
CA GLU A 118 3.50 15.50 -7.24
C GLU A 118 4.46 14.43 -6.69
N GLN A 119 3.90 13.36 -6.10
CA GLN A 119 4.63 12.20 -5.60
C GLN A 119 5.08 11.23 -6.71
N GLN A 120 4.88 11.60 -7.98
CA GLN A 120 5.24 10.77 -9.14
C GLN A 120 4.65 9.35 -9.07
N LEU A 121 3.48 9.20 -8.44
CA LEU A 121 2.76 7.93 -8.30
C LEU A 121 3.57 6.86 -7.52
N GLU A 122 4.44 7.29 -6.63
CA GLU A 122 5.23 6.40 -5.79
C GLU A 122 4.59 6.21 -4.41
N LEU A 123 4.13 5.00 -4.13
CA LEU A 123 3.62 4.65 -2.82
C LEU A 123 4.75 4.14 -1.91
N LYS A 124 5.18 5.00 -0.99
CA LYS A 124 6.30 4.77 -0.07
C LYS A 124 5.92 5.22 1.34
N TRP A 125 6.18 4.39 2.35
CA TRP A 125 5.90 4.78 3.74
C TRP A 125 6.74 3.97 4.75
N PHE A 126 6.93 4.53 5.94
CA PHE A 126 7.39 3.75 7.09
C PHE A 126 6.23 3.10 7.82
N PHE A 127 6.38 1.86 8.27
CA PHE A 127 5.39 1.19 9.13
C PHE A 127 5.00 2.08 10.32
N LYS A 128 3.68 2.29 10.51
CA LYS A 128 3.10 3.22 11.51
C LYS A 128 3.65 4.67 11.43
N ASN A 129 4.17 5.07 10.27
CA ASN A 129 4.77 6.37 10.00
C ASN A 129 5.83 6.77 11.04
N ARG A 130 6.66 5.83 11.50
CA ARG A 130 7.64 6.08 12.56
C ARG A 130 8.88 5.19 12.46
N LEU A 131 9.91 5.61 13.18
CA LEU A 131 11.08 4.81 13.52
C LEU A 131 10.96 4.30 14.96
N PHE A 132 11.58 3.15 15.24
CA PHE A 132 11.54 2.49 16.54
C PHE A 132 12.92 2.63 17.19
N LEU A 133 13.00 3.36 18.30
CA LEU A 133 14.23 3.58 19.06
C LEU A 133 14.66 2.31 19.80
N SER A 134 15.94 1.96 19.74
CA SER A 134 16.54 0.86 20.49
C SER A 134 16.56 1.15 22.00
N PRO A 135 16.52 0.13 22.88
CA PRO A 135 16.61 0.30 24.33
C PRO A 135 17.84 1.09 24.80
N ASP A 136 19.01 0.86 24.17
CA ASP A 136 20.26 1.58 24.43
C ASP A 136 20.30 3.03 23.90
N LYS A 137 19.25 3.44 23.17
CA LYS A 137 19.07 4.74 22.52
C LYS A 137 20.16 5.11 21.50
N GLN A 138 20.93 4.14 21.01
CA GLN A 138 21.98 4.39 20.02
C GLN A 138 21.47 4.29 18.57
N HIS A 139 20.37 3.57 18.35
CA HIS A 139 19.88 3.27 17.02
C HIS A 139 18.37 3.49 16.87
N TYR A 140 17.93 3.69 15.64
CA TYR A 140 16.54 3.52 15.26
C TYR A 140 16.42 2.49 14.14
N ILE A 141 15.33 1.74 14.13
CA ILE A 141 14.95 0.89 13.00
C ILE A 141 13.65 1.40 12.39
N GLY A 142 13.59 1.46 11.06
CA GLY A 142 12.38 1.73 10.29
C GLY A 142 12.11 0.58 9.33
N PHE A 143 10.84 0.25 9.14
CA PHE A 143 10.41 -0.66 8.07
C PHE A 143 9.86 0.20 6.94
N TYR A 144 10.65 0.33 5.88
CA TYR A 144 10.31 1.14 4.73
C TYR A 144 9.63 0.29 3.68
N HIS A 145 8.36 0.58 3.44
CA HIS A 145 7.54 -0.06 2.43
C HIS A 145 7.62 0.73 1.13
N TRP A 146 7.75 0.00 0.03
CA TRP A 146 7.69 0.54 -1.31
C TRP A 146 6.80 -0.36 -2.17
N VAL A 147 5.76 0.21 -2.75
CA VAL A 147 4.86 -0.46 -3.69
C VAL A 147 5.10 0.12 -5.09
N ASP A 148 5.27 -0.78 -6.03
CA ASP A 148 5.39 -0.50 -7.46
C ASP A 148 4.55 -1.50 -8.28
N VAL A 149 4.52 -1.33 -9.60
CA VAL A 149 3.79 -2.23 -10.50
C VAL A 149 4.36 -3.64 -10.40
N GLY A 150 3.55 -4.58 -9.91
CA GLY A 150 3.94 -5.98 -9.75
C GLY A 150 5.01 -6.24 -8.69
N ALA A 151 5.33 -5.25 -7.85
CA ALA A 151 6.35 -5.42 -6.82
C ALA A 151 5.97 -4.67 -5.54
N TYR A 152 6.01 -5.39 -4.43
CA TYR A 152 5.94 -4.83 -3.10
C TYR A 152 7.17 -5.24 -2.32
N LYS A 153 7.91 -4.25 -1.83
CA LYS A 153 9.16 -4.43 -1.12
C LYS A 153 9.09 -3.82 0.26
N VAL A 154 9.67 -4.50 1.23
CA VAL A 154 9.89 -3.97 2.57
C VAL A 154 11.36 -4.02 2.86
N TYR A 155 11.89 -2.90 3.34
CA TYR A 155 13.27 -2.75 3.73
C TYR A 155 13.37 -2.49 5.23
N GLU A 156 14.31 -3.17 5.87
CA GLU A 156 14.82 -2.77 7.18
C GLU A 156 15.81 -1.63 6.96
N VAL A 157 15.57 -0.49 7.61
CA VAL A 157 16.41 0.69 7.49
C VAL A 157 16.91 1.08 8.87
N LEU A 158 18.22 0.93 9.07
CA LEU A 158 18.91 1.25 10.30
C LEU A 158 19.37 2.70 10.27
N TYR A 159 19.13 3.41 11.36
CA TYR A 159 19.56 4.79 11.58
C TYR A 159 20.37 4.92 12.86
N ASP A 160 21.27 5.90 12.89
CA ASP A 160 21.96 6.30 14.11
C ASP A 160 21.06 7.12 15.05
N LYS A 161 21.56 7.44 16.25
CA LYS A 161 20.85 8.30 17.22
C LYS A 161 20.53 9.72 16.71
N LYS A 162 21.19 10.17 15.65
CA LYS A 162 20.94 11.46 14.98
C LYS A 162 19.94 11.33 13.81
N LYS A 163 19.39 10.13 13.58
CA LYS A 163 18.50 9.77 12.47
C LYS A 163 19.15 9.87 11.09
N SER A 164 20.46 9.67 11.00
CA SER A 164 21.17 9.46 9.73
C SER A 164 21.07 7.98 9.35
N GLU A 165 20.74 7.67 8.10
CA GLU A 165 20.66 6.29 7.61
C GLU A 165 22.07 5.67 7.63
N ILE A 166 22.22 4.55 8.35
CA ILE A 166 23.47 3.76 8.43
C ILE A 166 23.45 2.68 7.33
N ALA A 167 22.34 1.95 7.24
CA ALA A 167 22.22 0.79 6.37
C ALA A 167 20.77 0.52 6.01
N ARG A 168 20.57 -0.11 4.85
CA ARG A 168 19.26 -0.52 4.33
C ARG A 168 19.37 -1.90 3.72
N ARG A 169 18.46 -2.80 4.12
CA ARG A 169 18.42 -4.18 3.65
C ARG A 169 17.02 -4.56 3.18
N LEU A 170 16.90 -5.18 2.02
CA LEU A 170 15.63 -5.74 1.53
C LEU A 170 15.27 -6.95 2.38
N CYS A 171 14.13 -6.89 3.07
CA CYS A 171 13.71 -7.95 3.98
C CYS A 171 12.51 -8.77 3.50
N PHE A 172 11.75 -8.23 2.56
CA PHE A 172 10.62 -8.91 1.96
C PHE A 172 10.36 -8.36 0.56
N GLN A 173 10.04 -9.26 -0.37
CA GLN A 173 9.57 -8.91 -1.70
C GLN A 173 8.48 -9.90 -2.12
N ASP A 174 7.39 -9.37 -2.66
CA ASP A 174 6.28 -10.15 -3.23
C ASP A 174 5.65 -9.37 -4.38
N GLU A 175 4.91 -10.05 -5.24
CA GLU A 175 4.11 -9.47 -6.33
C GLU A 175 2.77 -8.92 -5.81
N VAL A 176 2.31 -9.42 -4.65
CA VAL A 176 1.02 -9.07 -4.06
C VAL A 176 1.22 -8.43 -2.67
N SER A 177 0.55 -7.31 -2.42
CA SER A 177 0.57 -6.56 -1.14
C SER A 177 -0.24 -7.27 -0.03
N VAL A 178 -0.05 -8.58 0.15
CA VAL A 178 -0.77 -9.36 1.19
C VAL A 178 -0.06 -9.23 2.54
N PHE A 179 1.25 -9.03 2.52
CA PHE A 179 2.09 -9.03 3.71
C PHE A 179 2.36 -7.63 4.23
N LYS A 180 1.61 -7.20 5.25
CA LYS A 180 1.87 -5.94 5.97
C LYS A 180 2.58 -6.23 7.28
N VAL A 181 3.64 -5.48 7.61
CA VAL A 181 4.28 -5.58 8.94
C VAL A 181 3.20 -5.30 9.99
N SER A 182 3.09 -6.15 11.00
CA SER A 182 2.06 -6.08 12.05
C SER A 182 2.64 -5.67 13.40
N LYS A 183 3.87 -6.12 13.68
CA LYS A 183 4.58 -5.90 14.95
C LYS A 183 6.07 -5.74 14.69
N VAL A 184 6.70 -4.88 15.49
CA VAL A 184 8.15 -4.66 15.57
C VAL A 184 8.51 -4.48 17.03
N LEU A 185 9.48 -5.23 17.53
CA LEU A 185 9.99 -5.15 18.90
C LEU A 185 11.51 -5.23 18.91
N TRP A 186 12.16 -4.31 19.62
CA TRP A 186 13.53 -4.51 20.05
C TRP A 186 13.57 -5.50 21.21
N GLU A 187 14.58 -6.37 21.24
CA GLU A 187 14.88 -7.17 22.43
C GLU A 187 15.82 -6.41 23.38
N GLU A 188 15.88 -6.84 24.64
CA GLU A 188 16.51 -6.12 25.76
C GLU A 188 17.94 -5.66 25.46
N ASP A 189 18.72 -6.50 24.77
CA ASP A 189 20.14 -6.24 24.49
C ASP A 189 20.39 -5.27 23.32
N SER A 190 19.36 -4.75 22.65
CA SER A 190 19.45 -3.83 21.49
C SER A 190 20.24 -4.34 20.27
N CYS A 191 20.77 -5.57 20.32
CA CYS A 191 21.55 -6.16 19.23
C CYS A 191 20.69 -6.73 18.10
N PHE A 192 19.39 -6.95 18.36
CA PHE A 192 18.45 -7.50 17.38
C PHE A 192 17.01 -7.09 17.67
N PHE A 193 16.13 -7.31 16.68
CA PHE A 193 14.70 -7.06 16.80
C PHE A 193 13.90 -8.18 16.13
N THR A 194 12.63 -8.28 16.50
CA THR A 194 11.66 -9.20 15.93
C THR A 194 10.55 -8.46 15.22
N TYR A 195 10.04 -9.04 14.12
CA TYR A 195 8.89 -8.49 13.39
C TYR A 195 8.05 -9.59 12.74
N GLN A 196 6.78 -9.28 12.48
CA GLN A 196 5.81 -10.20 11.92
C GLN A 196 5.06 -9.53 10.77
N PHE A 197 4.68 -10.30 9.75
CA PHE A 197 3.75 -9.87 8.70
C PHE A 197 2.36 -10.46 8.92
N ASN A 198 1.32 -9.75 8.50
CA ASN A 198 -0.02 -10.32 8.31
C ASN A 198 0.04 -11.38 7.21
N GLY A 199 -0.41 -12.62 7.47
CA GLY A 199 -0.28 -13.77 6.55
C GLY A 199 0.05 -15.06 7.30
N PRO A 200 0.55 -16.13 6.66
CA PRO A 200 1.12 -17.28 7.38
C PRO A 200 2.13 -16.74 8.39
N GLU A 201 1.85 -16.95 9.67
CA GLU A 201 2.55 -16.33 10.80
C GLU A 201 4.04 -16.67 10.76
N LYS A 202 4.83 -15.81 10.14
CA LYS A 202 6.29 -15.88 10.17
C LYS A 202 6.78 -14.75 11.06
N LEU A 203 7.33 -15.14 12.21
CA LEU A 203 8.13 -14.26 13.05
C LEU A 203 9.55 -14.24 12.48
N PHE A 204 10.04 -13.04 12.20
CA PHE A 204 11.39 -12.80 11.72
C PHE A 204 12.21 -12.23 12.87
N LYS A 205 13.49 -12.61 12.92
CA LYS A 205 14.47 -12.10 13.87
C LYS A 205 15.69 -11.63 13.08
N THR A 206 16.09 -10.39 13.30
CA THR A 206 17.20 -9.74 12.58
C THR A 206 18.17 -9.11 13.56
N TYR A 207 19.47 -9.39 13.40
CA TYR A 207 20.53 -8.69 14.13
C TYR A 207 20.93 -7.40 13.41
N VAL A 208 21.30 -6.38 14.17
CA VAL A 208 21.77 -5.09 13.64
C VAL A 208 22.99 -5.28 12.72
N ALA A 209 23.93 -6.13 13.13
CA ALA A 209 25.12 -6.45 12.34
C ALA A 209 24.78 -7.04 10.97
N ASP A 210 23.74 -7.85 10.87
CA ASP A 210 23.34 -8.47 9.60
C ASP A 210 22.76 -7.46 8.62
N ILE A 211 22.16 -6.37 9.10
CA ILE A 211 21.71 -5.26 8.25
C ILE A 211 22.91 -4.48 7.72
N ILE A 212 23.87 -4.18 8.60
CA ILE A 212 25.10 -3.45 8.24
C ILE A 212 25.90 -4.23 7.19
N GLU A 213 26.02 -5.54 7.38
CA GLU A 213 26.73 -6.44 6.46
C GLU A 213 25.88 -6.84 5.25
N ASN A 214 24.63 -6.40 5.17
CA ASN A 214 23.66 -6.77 4.14
C ASN A 214 23.56 -8.30 3.94
N LYS A 215 23.64 -9.06 5.03
CA LYS A 215 23.52 -10.52 5.00
C LYS A 215 22.11 -10.93 4.56
N PRO A 216 21.96 -12.01 3.78
CA PRO A 216 20.66 -12.56 3.45
C PRO A 216 19.85 -12.84 4.72
N LEU A 217 18.54 -12.64 4.67
CA LEU A 217 17.68 -13.11 5.74
C LEU A 217 17.70 -14.62 5.78
N GLU A 218 18.27 -15.16 6.85
CA GLU A 218 17.95 -16.51 7.26
C GLU A 218 16.47 -16.51 7.63
N LEU A 219 15.65 -17.13 6.78
CA LEU A 219 14.31 -17.54 7.17
C LEU A 219 14.50 -18.50 8.33
N ASN A 220 14.46 -17.97 9.55
CA ASN A 220 14.35 -18.80 10.74
C ASN A 220 13.16 -19.70 10.48
N LYS A 221 13.40 -21.02 10.45
CA LYS A 221 12.33 -22.01 10.38
C LYS A 221 11.29 -21.59 11.41
N PRO A 222 9.98 -21.60 11.08
CA PRO A 222 8.95 -21.23 12.04
C PRO A 222 9.25 -21.96 13.33
N THR A 223 9.57 -21.19 14.37
CA THR A 223 9.80 -21.77 15.68
C THR A 223 8.42 -22.26 16.10
N SER A 224 8.21 -23.56 16.00
CA SER A 224 7.03 -24.22 16.55
C SER A 224 7.13 -24.14 18.06
N ALA A 225 6.84 -22.97 18.62
CA ALA A 225 6.69 -22.73 20.04
C ALA A 225 6.23 -21.28 20.19
N PHE A 226 4.95 -21.05 20.44
CA PHE A 226 4.41 -20.86 21.79
C PHE A 226 2.90 -21.11 21.73
N PHE A 227 2.42 -21.99 22.61
CA PHE A 227 1.01 -22.27 22.86
C PHE A 227 0.32 -21.07 23.52
#